data_AF-A0A8E2W914-F1
#
_entry.id   AF-A0A8E2W914-F1
#
_cell.length_a   1.000
_cell.length_b   1.000
_cell.length_c   1.000
_cell.angle_alpha   90.00
_cell.angle_beta   90.00
_cell.angle_gamma   90.00
#
_symmetry.space_group_name_H-M   'P 1'
#
loop_
_entity.id
_entity.type
_entity.pdbx_description
1 polymer ?
#
loop_
_entity_poly.entity_id
_entity_poly.type
_entity_poly.pdbx_seq_one_letter_code
_entity_poly.pdbx_strand_id
1 'polypeptide(L)'
;MAHGRFPIEYIRDTDIRKSISEIYADIDSFTWELMDDDADVAARVDVCVVLPPMMYEGVFVKGLYFSRGVDFLAHAVPKLSVFFNSMAYSMFSSYPWSEQADGYLACYRNAAREKWFRERNPEKANIPLIPLAETDFLDEFRFAPVRGTERDIDILCVSRLQDVKNIQMIAKALLVYRAKYRSSLRMTLITGHRGGVTAESLAPYAREQLAMLQRLLGRVEDFIDLIGYVDHWSELPRFYSRARVFVLGSLIEGKNRSLGEAMSCNLPVVCFREFNQYARQGFAIMPERAGVCCVFDAEALADAWHFVLHNADTFSPRLSYLRQSGRRNFVNGCLDSIPYYSQALPNFIPGQNTQNPWLEAAIHRSYGMQLNSFLYRPGAGLVRAWGLEQIRQLADRYEKLVGPVQ
;
A
#
# COMPACT_ATOMS: atom_id res chain seq x y z
N MET A 1 -9.24 -9.66 -14.16
CA MET A 1 -8.67 -10.95 -13.76
C MET A 1 -7.29 -10.70 -13.19
N ALA A 2 -6.69 -11.72 -12.57
CA ALA A 2 -5.25 -11.72 -12.39
C ALA A 2 -4.65 -12.58 -13.50
N HIS A 3 -3.43 -12.27 -13.88
CA HIS A 3 -2.69 -12.97 -14.92
C HIS A 3 -1.52 -13.75 -14.32
N GLY A 4 -1.24 -14.90 -14.91
CA GLY A 4 -0.11 -15.76 -14.53
C GLY A 4 -0.31 -16.56 -13.23
N ARG A 5 0.80 -16.98 -12.60
CA ARG A 5 0.79 -17.97 -11.51
C ARG A 5 0.97 -17.30 -10.15
N PHE A 6 -0.08 -17.34 -9.33
CA PHE A 6 0.00 -16.79 -7.98
C PHE A 6 1.08 -17.53 -7.13
N PRO A 7 2.02 -16.81 -6.50
CA PRO A 7 3.18 -17.41 -5.83
C PRO A 7 2.82 -17.95 -4.44
N ILE A 8 2.03 -19.03 -4.42
CA ILE A 8 1.41 -19.63 -3.21
C ILE A 8 2.42 -20.22 -2.21
N GLU A 9 3.59 -20.67 -2.68
CA GLU A 9 4.60 -21.32 -1.83
C GLU A 9 5.26 -20.33 -0.84
N TYR A 10 5.39 -19.07 -1.23
CA TYR A 10 6.00 -17.99 -0.43
C TYR A 10 5.10 -17.46 0.69
N ILE A 11 3.88 -17.99 0.77
CA ILE A 11 2.84 -17.51 1.68
C ILE A 11 2.95 -18.15 3.06
N ARG A 12 3.36 -19.42 3.08
CA ARG A 12 3.29 -20.30 4.24
C ARG A 12 4.66 -20.74 4.75
N ASP A 13 5.66 -20.69 3.89
CA ASP A 13 7.00 -21.18 4.19
C ASP A 13 8.01 -20.03 4.09
N THR A 14 8.91 -19.98 5.07
CA THR A 14 10.02 -19.04 5.09
C THR A 14 11.28 -19.64 4.45
N ASP A 15 11.40 -20.97 4.39
CA ASP A 15 12.53 -21.70 3.82
C ASP A 15 12.22 -22.21 2.40
N ILE A 16 12.49 -21.39 1.40
CA ILE A 16 12.25 -21.73 -0.01
C ILE A 16 13.52 -22.29 -0.64
N ARG A 17 13.48 -23.56 -1.03
CA ARG A 17 14.58 -24.27 -1.72
C ARG A 17 14.60 -24.01 -3.22
N LYS A 18 14.76 -22.74 -3.61
CA LYS A 18 14.92 -22.28 -5.00
C LYS A 18 16.08 -21.31 -5.10
N SER A 19 16.68 -21.19 -6.28
CA SER A 19 17.63 -20.12 -6.52
C SER A 19 16.93 -18.76 -6.47
N ILE A 20 17.64 -17.70 -6.08
CA ILE A 20 17.04 -16.37 -5.98
C ILE A 20 16.44 -15.88 -7.33
N SER A 21 17.04 -16.28 -8.45
CA SER A 21 16.52 -15.96 -9.79
C SER A 21 15.20 -16.66 -10.09
N GLU A 22 15.02 -17.91 -9.66
CA GLU A 22 13.74 -18.63 -9.81
C GLU A 22 12.67 -17.98 -8.93
N ILE A 23 13.03 -17.58 -7.71
CA ILE A 23 12.10 -16.88 -6.81
C ILE A 23 11.64 -15.55 -7.40
N TYR A 24 12.55 -14.76 -7.97
CA TYR A 24 12.20 -13.51 -8.64
C TYR A 24 11.27 -13.75 -9.83
N ALA A 25 11.57 -14.78 -10.65
CA ALA A 25 10.71 -15.17 -11.76
C ALA A 25 9.31 -15.58 -11.30
N ASP A 26 9.18 -16.34 -10.21
CA ASP A 26 7.87 -16.74 -9.68
C ASP A 26 7.06 -15.53 -9.19
N ILE A 27 7.68 -14.59 -8.47
CA ILE A 27 7.01 -13.37 -7.99
C ILE A 27 6.56 -12.52 -9.18
N ASP A 28 7.39 -12.37 -10.21
CA ASP A 28 7.10 -11.59 -11.42
C ASP A 28 6.17 -12.29 -12.41
N SER A 29 5.93 -13.59 -12.23
CA SER A 29 5.00 -14.38 -13.05
C SER A 29 3.52 -14.11 -12.78
N PHE A 30 3.19 -13.14 -11.93
CA PHE A 30 1.82 -12.80 -11.55
C PHE A 30 1.58 -11.29 -11.57
N THR A 31 0.47 -10.84 -12.15
CA THR A 31 0.08 -9.43 -12.13
C THR A 31 -1.45 -9.25 -12.03
N TRP A 32 -1.88 -8.14 -11.45
CA TRP A 32 -3.26 -7.65 -11.53
C TRP A 32 -3.43 -6.50 -12.52
N GLU A 33 -2.43 -6.25 -13.36
CA GLU A 33 -2.60 -5.37 -14.51
C GLU A 33 -3.76 -5.84 -15.39
N LEU A 34 -4.37 -4.88 -16.06
CA LEU A 34 -5.45 -5.10 -17.01
C LEU A 34 -4.85 -5.11 -18.40
N MET A 35 -5.01 -6.24 -19.08
CA MET A 35 -4.54 -6.41 -20.46
C MET A 35 -5.61 -5.95 -21.44
N ASP A 36 -5.23 -5.65 -22.68
CA ASP A 36 -6.15 -5.15 -23.70
C ASP A 36 -7.25 -6.15 -24.07
N ASP A 37 -6.97 -7.44 -23.90
CA ASP A 37 -7.86 -8.58 -24.17
C ASP A 37 -8.70 -9.02 -22.95
N ASP A 38 -8.54 -8.38 -21.79
CA ASP A 38 -9.37 -8.65 -20.61
C ASP A 38 -10.84 -8.34 -20.94
N ALA A 39 -11.73 -9.32 -20.69
CA ALA A 39 -13.15 -9.05 -20.64
C ALA A 39 -13.44 -7.89 -19.67
N ASP A 40 -14.26 -6.94 -20.11
CA ASP A 40 -14.66 -5.76 -19.36
C ASP A 40 -13.51 -4.81 -18.96
N VAL A 41 -12.35 -4.84 -19.65
CA VAL A 41 -11.23 -3.92 -19.37
C VAL A 41 -11.68 -2.46 -19.37
N ALA A 42 -12.53 -2.06 -20.32
CA ALA A 42 -13.08 -0.72 -20.43
C ALA A 42 -13.91 -0.30 -19.21
N ALA A 43 -14.55 -1.23 -18.51
CA ALA A 43 -15.32 -0.93 -17.30
C ALA A 43 -14.45 -0.94 -16.02
N ARG A 44 -13.33 -1.66 -16.05
CA ARG A 44 -12.49 -1.94 -14.87
C ARG A 44 -11.25 -1.07 -14.76
N VAL A 45 -10.82 -0.47 -15.87
CA VAL A 45 -9.65 0.42 -15.91
C VAL A 45 -9.85 1.61 -14.99
N ASP A 46 -8.77 2.02 -14.32
CA ASP A 46 -8.77 3.14 -13.39
C ASP A 46 -7.57 4.04 -13.62
N VAL A 47 -7.77 5.34 -13.42
CA VAL A 47 -6.69 6.33 -13.37
C VAL A 47 -6.70 6.94 -11.98
N CYS A 48 -5.53 6.95 -11.33
CA CYS A 48 -5.31 7.70 -10.10
C CYS A 48 -4.26 8.78 -10.36
N VAL A 49 -4.69 10.05 -10.33
CA VAL A 49 -3.84 11.21 -10.56
C VAL A 49 -3.05 11.50 -9.29
N VAL A 50 -1.73 11.46 -9.39
CA VAL A 50 -0.78 11.81 -8.32
C VAL A 50 -0.51 13.30 -8.30
N LEU A 51 -0.36 13.89 -9.48
CA LEU A 51 -0.19 15.32 -9.70
C LEU A 51 -0.97 15.70 -10.97
N PRO A 52 -1.78 16.75 -10.97
CA PRO A 52 -2.51 17.14 -12.17
C PRO A 52 -1.59 17.96 -13.11
N PRO A 53 -1.87 18.00 -14.42
CA PRO A 53 -1.15 18.86 -15.35
C PRO A 53 -1.38 20.33 -15.02
N MET A 54 -0.39 21.19 -15.30
CA MET A 54 -0.45 22.59 -14.93
C MET A 54 0.13 23.48 -16.02
N MET A 55 -0.45 24.67 -16.17
CA MET A 55 0.07 25.77 -16.97
C MET A 55 0.13 27.00 -16.09
N TYR A 56 1.33 27.51 -15.84
CA TYR A 56 1.53 28.69 -15.02
C TYR A 56 2.73 29.50 -15.52
N GLU A 57 2.56 30.81 -15.66
CA GLU A 57 3.60 31.73 -16.17
C GLU A 57 4.23 31.29 -17.51
N GLY A 58 3.41 30.71 -18.40
CA GLY A 58 3.85 30.24 -19.72
C GLY A 58 4.63 28.91 -19.70
N VAL A 59 4.76 28.28 -18.53
CA VAL A 59 5.40 26.96 -18.38
C VAL A 59 4.34 25.89 -18.19
N PHE A 60 4.37 24.89 -19.07
CA PHE A 60 3.56 23.68 -18.95
C PHE A 60 4.34 22.57 -18.24
N VAL A 61 3.71 21.97 -17.23
CA VAL A 61 4.23 20.78 -16.54
C VAL A 61 3.18 19.68 -16.66
N LYS A 62 3.59 18.54 -17.25
CA LYS A 62 2.75 17.33 -17.30
C LYS A 62 2.35 16.90 -15.89
N GLY A 63 1.15 16.38 -15.77
CA GLY A 63 0.73 15.66 -14.58
C GLY A 63 1.37 14.28 -14.49
N LEU A 64 1.04 13.59 -13.42
CA LEU A 64 1.42 12.20 -13.19
C LEU A 64 0.17 11.39 -12.80
N TYR A 65 -0.03 10.25 -13.43
CA TYR A 65 -1.01 9.28 -12.97
C TYR A 65 -0.43 7.88 -12.90
N PHE A 66 -1.11 6.99 -12.18
CA PHE A 66 -0.87 5.56 -12.27
C PHE A 66 -2.14 4.77 -12.59
N SER A 67 -1.96 3.62 -13.22
CA SER A 67 -3.04 2.71 -13.62
C SER A 67 -2.59 1.25 -13.64
N ARG A 68 -3.55 0.32 -13.52
CA ARG A 68 -3.35 -1.10 -13.86
C ARG A 68 -3.40 -1.37 -15.37
N GLY A 69 -3.95 -0.45 -16.16
CA GLY A 69 -4.16 -0.64 -17.59
C GLY A 69 -3.52 0.49 -18.40
N VAL A 70 -2.25 0.82 -18.13
CA VAL A 70 -1.55 1.92 -18.84
C VAL A 70 -1.54 1.66 -20.34
N ASP A 71 -1.21 0.45 -20.77
CA ASP A 71 -1.13 0.09 -22.19
C ASP A 71 -2.49 0.23 -22.88
N PHE A 72 -3.56 -0.31 -22.26
CA PHE A 72 -4.93 -0.11 -22.73
C PHE A 72 -5.30 1.37 -22.86
N LEU A 73 -4.90 2.20 -21.89
CA LEU A 73 -5.19 3.63 -21.90
C LEU A 73 -4.40 4.39 -22.97
N ALA A 74 -3.16 3.98 -23.25
CA ALA A 74 -2.35 4.54 -24.33
C ALA A 74 -3.06 4.36 -25.69
N HIS A 75 -3.72 3.22 -25.90
CA HIS A 75 -4.52 2.96 -27.11
C HIS A 75 -5.89 3.64 -27.07
N ALA A 76 -6.63 3.53 -25.96
CA ALA A 76 -8.04 3.93 -25.89
C ALA A 76 -8.26 5.44 -25.62
N VAL A 77 -7.28 6.12 -25.01
CA VAL A 77 -7.29 7.54 -24.66
C VAL A 77 -5.89 8.16 -24.87
N PRO A 78 -5.36 8.16 -26.11
CA PRO A 78 -3.97 8.55 -26.39
C PRO A 78 -3.63 9.97 -25.94
N LYS A 79 -4.61 10.89 -25.91
CA LYS A 79 -4.44 12.25 -25.40
C LYS A 79 -3.94 12.32 -23.94
N LEU A 80 -4.08 11.26 -23.14
CA LEU A 80 -3.52 11.23 -21.79
C LEU A 80 -2.00 11.46 -21.79
N SER A 81 -1.27 10.96 -22.78
CA SER A 81 0.20 11.10 -22.85
C SER A 81 0.65 12.55 -23.12
N VAL A 82 -0.22 13.39 -23.68
CA VAL A 82 0.02 14.83 -23.84
C VAL A 82 0.05 15.49 -22.47
N PHE A 83 -0.90 15.14 -21.61
CA PHE A 83 -1.09 15.78 -20.31
C PHE A 83 -0.33 15.12 -19.18
N PHE A 84 0.05 13.85 -19.31
CA PHE A 84 0.57 13.07 -18.20
C PHE A 84 1.79 12.26 -18.58
N ASN A 85 2.68 12.09 -17.60
CA ASN A 85 3.49 10.88 -17.50
C ASN A 85 2.66 9.80 -16.78
N SER A 86 2.81 8.56 -17.22
CA SER A 86 2.05 7.40 -16.78
C SER A 86 2.93 6.47 -15.96
N MET A 87 2.36 5.84 -14.93
CA MET A 87 3.03 4.79 -14.17
C MET A 87 2.18 3.52 -14.09
N ALA A 88 2.77 2.38 -14.44
CA ALA A 88 2.08 1.10 -14.31
C ALA A 88 2.21 0.56 -12.88
N TYR A 89 1.15 -0.09 -12.37
CA TYR A 89 1.18 -0.78 -11.08
C TYR A 89 0.52 -2.16 -11.14
N SER A 90 1.22 -3.18 -10.64
CA SER A 90 0.78 -4.58 -10.67
C SER A 90 -0.19 -4.98 -9.53
N MET A 91 -0.39 -4.10 -8.54
CA MET A 91 -1.03 -4.38 -7.22
C MET A 91 -0.39 -5.49 -6.39
N PHE A 92 0.74 -6.01 -6.82
CA PHE A 92 1.44 -7.09 -6.15
C PHE A 92 2.92 -6.75 -6.02
N SER A 93 3.71 -7.68 -5.49
CA SER A 93 5.16 -7.53 -5.39
C SER A 93 5.86 -7.68 -6.74
N SER A 94 5.16 -8.04 -7.82
CA SER A 94 5.70 -8.10 -9.18
C SER A 94 6.02 -6.72 -9.74
N TYR A 95 7.04 -6.65 -10.60
CA TYR A 95 7.24 -5.50 -11.46
C TYR A 95 6.17 -5.47 -12.56
N PRO A 96 5.71 -4.28 -12.96
CA PRO A 96 4.70 -4.14 -14.00
C PRO A 96 5.11 -4.75 -15.35
N TRP A 97 4.12 -5.25 -16.08
CA TRP A 97 4.28 -5.86 -17.39
C TRP A 97 4.10 -4.86 -18.53
N SER A 98 3.45 -3.71 -18.27
CA SER A 98 3.21 -2.62 -19.22
C SER A 98 4.41 -2.30 -20.11
N GLU A 99 4.19 -2.12 -21.41
CA GLU A 99 5.22 -1.71 -22.38
C GLU A 99 5.23 -0.20 -22.66
N GLN A 100 4.16 0.51 -22.27
CA GLN A 100 3.96 1.92 -22.61
C GLN A 100 4.22 2.89 -21.45
N ALA A 101 4.41 2.42 -20.22
CA ALA A 101 4.50 3.31 -19.06
C ALA A 101 5.83 4.08 -18.99
N ASP A 102 5.75 5.33 -18.53
CA ASP A 102 6.92 6.19 -18.27
C ASP A 102 7.64 5.84 -16.96
N GLY A 103 7.02 5.03 -16.11
CA GLY A 103 7.58 4.56 -14.84
C GLY A 103 6.82 3.35 -14.29
N TYR A 104 7.48 2.59 -13.43
CA TYR A 104 6.90 1.41 -12.80
C TYR A 104 6.81 1.57 -11.29
N LEU A 105 5.62 1.34 -10.76
CA LEU A 105 5.41 1.23 -9.32
C LEU A 105 5.79 -0.17 -8.86
N ALA A 106 6.95 -0.28 -8.23
CA ALA A 106 7.42 -1.47 -7.53
C ALA A 106 6.96 -1.43 -6.08
N CYS A 107 6.67 -2.57 -5.43
CA CYS A 107 6.34 -2.52 -4.00
C CYS A 107 7.51 -2.03 -3.14
N TYR A 108 8.74 -2.49 -3.43
CA TYR A 108 9.93 -2.24 -2.62
C TYR A 108 11.13 -1.86 -3.47
N ARG A 109 12.07 -1.10 -2.91
CA ARG A 109 13.41 -0.96 -3.46
C ARG A 109 14.18 -2.26 -3.21
N ASN A 110 14.82 -2.79 -4.24
CA ASN A 110 15.60 -4.03 -4.12
C ASN A 110 16.64 -4.08 -5.24
N ALA A 111 17.82 -3.52 -4.98
CA ALA A 111 18.85 -3.34 -6.00
C ALA A 111 19.24 -4.65 -6.72
N ALA A 112 19.29 -5.78 -6.02
CA ALA A 112 19.61 -7.07 -6.61
C ALA A 112 18.52 -7.55 -7.58
N ARG A 113 17.26 -7.45 -7.16
CA ARG A 113 16.11 -7.83 -8.00
C ARG A 113 15.90 -6.86 -9.15
N GLU A 114 16.08 -5.57 -8.92
CA GLU A 114 16.00 -4.54 -9.97
C GLU A 114 17.06 -4.78 -11.05
N LYS A 115 18.30 -5.10 -10.65
CA LYS A 115 19.36 -5.48 -11.58
C LYS A 115 18.95 -6.70 -12.41
N TRP A 116 18.51 -7.77 -11.74
CA TRP A 116 18.03 -8.99 -12.40
C TRP A 116 16.90 -8.69 -13.40
N PHE A 117 15.93 -7.85 -13.02
CA PHE A 117 14.80 -7.49 -13.86
C PHE A 117 15.25 -6.76 -15.12
N ARG A 118 16.18 -5.80 -15.00
CA ARG A 118 16.73 -5.05 -16.15
C ARG A 118 17.56 -5.95 -17.07
N GLU A 119 18.31 -6.90 -16.53
CA GLU A 119 19.08 -7.88 -17.33
C GLU A 119 18.15 -8.84 -18.09
N ARG A 120 17.01 -9.20 -17.50
CA ARG A 120 16.00 -10.10 -18.10
C ARG A 120 15.12 -9.38 -19.13
N ASN A 121 14.92 -8.07 -18.97
CA ASN A 121 14.07 -7.22 -19.80
C ASN A 121 14.85 -5.97 -20.27
N PRO A 122 15.83 -6.11 -21.19
CA PRO A 122 16.69 -5.01 -21.61
C PRO A 122 15.92 -3.81 -22.19
N GLU A 123 14.78 -4.05 -22.82
CA GLU A 123 13.87 -3.04 -23.35
C GLU A 123 13.24 -2.17 -22.26
N LYS A 124 13.17 -2.67 -21.02
CA LYS A 124 12.62 -1.99 -19.84
C LYS A 124 13.70 -1.44 -18.92
N ALA A 125 14.98 -1.59 -19.28
CA ALA A 125 16.11 -1.32 -18.38
C ALA A 125 16.16 0.14 -17.88
N ASN A 126 15.70 1.09 -18.72
CA ASN A 126 15.73 2.52 -18.43
C ASN A 126 14.45 3.05 -17.76
N ILE A 127 13.44 2.20 -17.56
CA ILE A 127 12.18 2.64 -16.93
C ILE A 127 12.44 2.86 -15.42
N PRO A 128 12.10 4.04 -14.86
CA PRO A 128 12.22 4.30 -13.44
C PRO A 128 11.40 3.32 -12.60
N LEU A 129 12.02 2.73 -11.57
CA LEU A 129 11.37 1.85 -10.61
C LEU A 129 11.11 2.63 -9.31
N ILE A 130 9.84 2.90 -9.01
CA ILE A 130 9.41 3.81 -7.94
C ILE A 130 8.76 2.98 -6.82
N PRO A 131 9.25 3.02 -5.58
CA PRO A 131 8.67 2.25 -4.48
C PRO A 131 7.31 2.78 -4.05
N LEU A 132 6.32 1.90 -4.04
CA LEU A 132 4.93 2.17 -3.74
C LEU A 132 4.57 1.94 -2.26
N ALA A 133 5.31 1.06 -1.56
CA ALA A 133 5.01 0.71 -0.17
C ALA A 133 5.17 1.89 0.80
N GLU A 134 6.01 2.86 0.47
CA GLU A 134 6.28 4.01 1.33
C GLU A 134 5.23 5.11 1.21
N THR A 135 4.30 5.06 0.24
CA THR A 135 3.98 6.33 -0.39
C THR A 135 2.52 6.58 -0.79
N ASP A 136 1.65 5.59 -1.02
CA ASP A 136 0.35 5.93 -1.65
C ASP A 136 -0.92 5.32 -1.01
N PHE A 137 -2.06 5.99 -1.25
CA PHE A 137 -3.42 5.75 -0.77
C PHE A 137 -3.75 6.04 0.69
N LEU A 138 -2.78 6.33 1.55
CA LEU A 138 -3.08 6.75 2.91
C LEU A 138 -3.42 8.25 2.94
N ASP A 139 -4.50 8.60 3.62
CA ASP A 139 -4.75 9.97 4.05
C ASP A 139 -4.29 10.07 5.51
N GLU A 140 -3.06 10.53 5.72
CA GLU A 140 -2.43 10.57 7.05
C GLU A 140 -3.11 11.56 8.02
N PHE A 141 -4.00 12.41 7.51
CA PHE A 141 -4.82 13.31 8.30
C PHE A 141 -6.14 12.66 8.74
N ARG A 142 -6.67 11.70 7.96
CA ARG A 142 -7.80 10.86 8.39
C ARG A 142 -7.34 9.72 9.28
N PHE A 143 -6.27 9.03 8.90
CA PHE A 143 -5.61 8.03 9.73
C PHE A 143 -4.64 8.72 10.67
N ALA A 144 -5.20 9.40 11.66
CA ALA A 144 -4.47 10.09 12.71
C ALA A 144 -4.97 9.62 14.09
N PRO A 145 -4.17 9.81 15.16
CA PRO A 145 -4.61 9.53 16.52
C PRO A 145 -5.88 10.32 16.85
N VAL A 146 -6.91 9.63 17.33
CA VAL A 146 -8.14 10.25 17.81
C VAL A 146 -7.94 10.72 19.25
N ARG A 147 -8.00 12.04 19.46
CA ARG A 147 -7.72 12.67 20.77
C ARG A 147 -8.65 12.15 21.86
N GLY A 148 -8.09 11.89 23.05
CA GLY A 148 -8.85 11.46 24.23
C GLY A 148 -9.35 10.01 24.19
N THR A 149 -8.87 9.22 23.22
CA THR A 149 -9.23 7.80 23.10
C THR A 149 -8.44 6.98 24.10
N GLU A 150 -9.14 6.20 24.93
CA GLU A 150 -8.52 5.19 25.79
C GLU A 150 -7.94 4.04 24.94
N ARG A 151 -6.78 3.52 25.35
CA ARG A 151 -6.13 2.40 24.67
C ARG A 151 -6.52 1.06 25.29
N ASP A 152 -7.77 0.66 25.06
CA ASP A 152 -8.40 -0.52 25.66
C ASP A 152 -8.29 -1.81 24.83
N ILE A 153 -7.75 -1.75 23.62
CA ILE A 153 -7.48 -2.94 22.78
C ILE A 153 -6.01 -3.33 22.94
N ASP A 154 -5.71 -4.53 23.45
CA ASP A 154 -4.32 -4.98 23.60
C ASP A 154 -3.64 -5.11 22.24
N ILE A 155 -4.20 -5.94 21.36
CA ILE A 155 -3.65 -6.20 20.03
C ILE A 155 -4.73 -5.95 18.98
N LEU A 156 -4.41 -5.14 17.98
CA LEU A 156 -5.27 -4.97 16.81
C LEU A 156 -4.68 -5.70 15.60
N CYS A 157 -5.52 -6.46 14.90
CA CYS A 157 -5.22 -7.01 13.60
C CYS A 157 -6.33 -6.61 12.61
N VAL A 158 -5.96 -5.92 11.53
CA VAL A 158 -6.89 -5.55 10.44
C VAL A 158 -6.54 -6.41 9.24
N SER A 159 -7.30 -7.48 9.04
CA SER A 159 -6.98 -8.50 8.05
C SER A 159 -8.16 -9.40 7.72
N ARG A 160 -8.30 -9.75 6.43
CA ARG A 160 -9.22 -10.80 5.99
C ARG A 160 -8.87 -12.14 6.63
N LEU A 161 -9.88 -12.99 6.81
CA LEU A 161 -9.70 -14.41 7.15
C LEU A 161 -9.24 -15.19 5.92
N GLN A 162 -7.94 -15.13 5.64
CA GLN A 162 -7.29 -15.81 4.54
C GLN A 162 -5.97 -16.40 5.00
N ASP A 163 -5.61 -17.54 4.42
CA ASP A 163 -4.37 -18.26 4.71
C ASP A 163 -3.14 -17.36 4.59
N VAL A 164 -3.15 -16.43 3.63
CA VAL A 164 -2.03 -15.52 3.35
C VAL A 164 -1.72 -14.56 4.49
N LYS A 165 -2.64 -14.44 5.44
CA LYS A 165 -2.56 -13.52 6.57
C LYS A 165 -2.00 -14.19 7.82
N ASN A 166 -1.80 -15.51 7.77
CA ASN A 166 -1.26 -16.35 8.84
C ASN A 166 -1.87 -16.06 10.23
N ILE A 167 -3.18 -15.88 10.30
CA ILE A 167 -3.89 -15.60 11.57
C ILE A 167 -3.68 -16.74 12.58
N GLN A 168 -3.44 -17.97 12.12
CA GLN A 168 -3.05 -19.10 12.96
C GLN A 168 -1.74 -18.89 13.72
N MET A 169 -0.75 -18.20 13.13
CA MET A 169 0.51 -17.92 13.83
C MET A 169 0.27 -16.95 14.99
N ILE A 170 -0.55 -15.92 14.73
CA ILE A 170 -0.99 -14.96 15.76
C ILE A 170 -1.77 -15.67 16.87
N ALA A 171 -2.69 -16.58 16.52
CA ALA A 171 -3.45 -17.35 17.51
C ALA A 171 -2.55 -18.23 18.39
N LYS A 172 -1.54 -18.90 17.81
CA LYS A 172 -0.53 -19.65 18.58
C LYS A 172 0.24 -18.74 19.53
N ALA A 173 0.63 -17.55 19.08
CA ALA A 173 1.34 -16.59 19.92
C ALA A 173 0.48 -16.11 21.12
N LEU A 174 -0.84 -15.98 20.98
CA LEU A 174 -1.74 -15.66 22.11
C LEU A 174 -1.71 -16.76 23.19
N LEU A 175 -1.70 -18.04 22.77
CA LEU A 175 -1.57 -19.18 23.69
C LEU A 175 -0.21 -19.16 24.40
N VAL A 176 0.87 -18.94 23.64
CA VAL A 176 2.23 -18.85 24.18
C VAL A 176 2.32 -17.71 25.18
N TYR A 177 1.80 -16.53 24.85
CA TYR A 177 1.81 -15.38 25.74
C TYR A 177 1.12 -15.70 27.08
N ARG A 178 -0.07 -16.31 27.01
CA ARG A 178 -0.83 -16.71 28.21
C ARG A 178 -0.05 -17.67 29.10
N ALA A 179 0.62 -18.66 28.51
CA ALA A 179 1.42 -19.63 29.25
C ALA A 179 2.70 -19.02 29.83
N LYS A 180 3.46 -18.28 29.00
CA LYS A 180 4.79 -17.75 29.33
C LYS A 180 4.73 -16.58 30.31
N TYR A 181 3.85 -15.61 30.08
CA TYR A 181 3.76 -14.39 30.88
C TYR A 181 2.68 -14.44 31.96
N ARG A 182 1.95 -15.56 32.08
CA ARG A 182 0.85 -15.76 33.05
C ARG A 182 -0.18 -14.63 33.04
N SER A 183 -0.41 -14.07 31.85
CA SER A 183 -1.31 -12.94 31.61
C SER A 183 -2.00 -13.14 30.27
N SER A 184 -3.24 -12.71 30.15
CA SER A 184 -4.02 -12.86 28.91
C SER A 184 -3.97 -11.56 28.12
N LEU A 185 -3.67 -11.64 26.83
CA LEU A 185 -3.95 -10.57 25.86
C LEU A 185 -5.19 -10.93 25.07
N ARG A 186 -5.99 -9.92 24.75
CA ARG A 186 -7.13 -10.06 23.84
C ARG A 186 -6.84 -9.35 22.52
N MET A 187 -7.02 -10.06 21.41
CA MET A 187 -6.87 -9.47 20.09
C MET A 187 -8.23 -9.02 19.54
N THR A 188 -8.31 -7.82 18.99
CA THR A 188 -9.41 -7.44 18.09
C THR A 188 -9.00 -7.71 16.65
N LEU A 189 -9.74 -8.58 15.95
CA LEU A 189 -9.53 -8.92 14.54
C LEU A 189 -10.66 -8.35 13.68
N ILE A 190 -10.35 -7.33 12.88
CA ILE A 190 -11.27 -6.72 11.92
C ILE A 190 -11.10 -7.42 10.56
N THR A 191 -12.12 -8.17 10.16
CA THR A 191 -12.08 -9.08 9.00
C THR A 191 -12.45 -8.42 7.68
N GLY A 192 -13.16 -7.29 7.73
CA GLY A 192 -13.68 -6.60 6.55
C GLY A 192 -14.91 -7.29 5.91
N HIS A 193 -15.41 -8.37 6.50
CA HIS A 193 -16.54 -9.13 5.95
C HIS A 193 -17.88 -8.44 6.21
N ARG A 194 -18.64 -8.16 5.14
CA ARG A 194 -19.99 -7.58 5.25
C ARG A 194 -20.98 -8.68 5.63
N GLY A 195 -21.85 -8.42 6.60
CA GLY A 195 -22.87 -9.39 7.05
C GLY A 195 -22.53 -10.17 8.32
N GLY A 196 -21.53 -9.72 9.09
CA GLY A 196 -21.12 -10.37 10.35
C GLY A 196 -20.03 -11.44 10.15
N VAL A 197 -19.54 -12.04 11.23
CA VAL A 197 -18.52 -13.10 11.19
C VAL A 197 -19.13 -14.39 11.74
N THR A 198 -20.00 -15.02 10.96
CA THR A 198 -20.63 -16.31 11.29
C THR A 198 -20.30 -17.36 10.23
N ALA A 199 -20.45 -18.64 10.54
CA ALA A 199 -20.15 -19.69 9.57
C ALA A 199 -20.99 -19.55 8.28
N GLU A 200 -22.23 -19.11 8.39
CA GLU A 200 -23.19 -19.00 7.27
C GLU A 200 -22.88 -17.79 6.37
N SER A 201 -22.35 -16.72 6.95
CA SER A 201 -22.04 -15.48 6.23
C SER A 201 -20.69 -15.53 5.52
N LEU A 202 -19.74 -16.34 6.01
CA LEU A 202 -18.38 -16.40 5.51
C LEU A 202 -18.23 -17.21 4.22
N ALA A 203 -17.38 -16.71 3.32
CA ALA A 203 -16.90 -17.46 2.16
C ALA A 203 -16.20 -18.77 2.59
N PRO A 204 -16.17 -19.82 1.74
CA PRO A 204 -15.60 -21.12 2.10
C PRO A 204 -14.19 -21.05 2.71
N TYR A 205 -13.28 -20.31 2.07
CA TYR A 205 -11.91 -20.13 2.58
C TYR A 205 -11.88 -19.48 3.98
N ALA A 206 -12.76 -18.52 4.24
CA ALA A 206 -12.81 -17.82 5.53
C ALA A 206 -13.39 -18.70 6.64
N ARG A 207 -14.34 -19.59 6.29
CA ARG A 207 -14.85 -20.62 7.22
C ARG A 207 -13.77 -21.61 7.63
N GLU A 208 -12.94 -22.05 6.69
CA GLU A 208 -11.82 -22.95 6.99
C GLU A 208 -10.82 -22.31 7.96
N GLN A 209 -10.53 -21.02 7.75
CA GLN A 209 -9.69 -20.25 8.66
C GLN A 209 -10.32 -20.11 10.06
N LEU A 210 -11.63 -19.82 10.15
CA LEU A 210 -12.33 -19.76 11.43
C LEU A 210 -12.36 -21.12 12.15
N ALA A 211 -12.63 -22.21 11.43
CA ALA A 211 -12.63 -23.56 11.98
C ALA A 211 -11.23 -23.99 12.47
N MET A 212 -10.16 -23.55 11.82
CA MET A 212 -8.80 -23.73 12.31
C MET A 212 -8.56 -22.97 13.61
N LEU A 213 -9.02 -21.72 13.73
CA LEU A 213 -8.90 -20.95 14.97
C LEU A 213 -9.66 -21.62 16.12
N GLN A 214 -10.86 -22.13 15.87
CA GLN A 214 -11.64 -22.89 16.86
C GLN A 214 -10.90 -24.16 17.32
N ARG A 215 -10.28 -24.90 16.40
CA ARG A 215 -9.48 -26.08 16.77
C ARG A 215 -8.24 -25.73 17.60
N LEU A 216 -7.61 -24.58 17.35
CA LEU A 216 -6.40 -24.15 18.06
C LEU A 216 -6.70 -23.55 19.43
N LEU A 217 -7.72 -22.69 19.52
CA LEU A 217 -8.02 -21.89 20.71
C LEU A 217 -9.13 -22.50 21.57
N GLY A 218 -9.89 -23.46 21.03
CA GLY A 218 -11.17 -23.87 21.60
C GLY A 218 -12.20 -22.75 21.42
N ARG A 219 -12.48 -22.02 22.51
CA ARG A 219 -13.38 -20.87 22.49
C ARG A 219 -12.64 -19.63 21.98
N VAL A 220 -12.84 -19.31 20.70
CA VAL A 220 -12.14 -18.21 20.03
C VAL A 220 -12.39 -16.88 20.74
N GLU A 221 -13.59 -16.65 21.26
CA GLU A 221 -14.02 -15.44 21.95
C GLU A 221 -13.30 -15.16 23.27
N ASP A 222 -12.58 -16.16 23.82
CA ASP A 222 -11.74 -15.98 25.00
C ASP A 222 -10.43 -15.24 24.66
N PHE A 223 -10.05 -15.23 23.38
CA PHE A 223 -8.77 -14.69 22.90
C PHE A 223 -8.93 -13.61 21.83
N ILE A 224 -9.98 -13.70 21.00
CA ILE A 224 -10.15 -12.88 19.80
C ILE A 224 -11.57 -12.31 19.74
N ASP A 225 -11.67 -10.98 19.70
CA ASP A 225 -12.86 -10.25 19.28
C ASP A 225 -12.93 -10.20 17.75
N LEU A 226 -13.80 -11.01 17.17
CA LEU A 226 -14.03 -11.03 15.73
C LEU A 226 -15.01 -9.91 15.33
N ILE A 227 -14.52 -8.97 14.54
CA ILE A 227 -15.29 -7.86 13.98
C ILE A 227 -15.39 -8.04 12.46
N GLY A 228 -16.59 -7.81 11.92
CA GLY A 228 -16.85 -7.88 10.48
C GLY A 228 -16.29 -6.68 9.72
N TYR A 229 -17.11 -6.12 8.85
CA TYR A 229 -16.84 -4.87 8.16
C TYR A 229 -16.90 -3.69 9.14
N VAL A 230 -15.92 -2.80 9.01
CA VAL A 230 -15.84 -1.50 9.68
C VAL A 230 -15.61 -0.47 8.59
N ASP A 231 -16.26 0.68 8.66
CA ASP A 231 -16.04 1.73 7.67
C ASP A 231 -14.59 2.22 7.72
N HIS A 232 -13.93 2.14 6.56
CA HIS A 232 -12.49 2.41 6.44
C HIS A 232 -12.13 3.84 6.84
N TRP A 233 -12.96 4.83 6.50
CA TRP A 233 -12.60 6.24 6.67
C TRP A 233 -13.08 6.84 7.99
N SER A 234 -14.24 6.40 8.49
CA SER A 234 -14.89 7.02 9.63
C SER A 234 -14.72 6.26 10.95
N GLU A 235 -14.54 4.94 10.89
CA GLU A 235 -14.51 4.09 12.08
C GLU A 235 -13.13 3.46 12.32
N LEU A 236 -12.46 2.98 11.28
CA LEU A 236 -11.19 2.26 11.40
C LEU A 236 -10.08 3.06 12.12
N PRO A 237 -9.91 4.39 11.92
CA PRO A 237 -8.95 5.18 12.68
C PRO A 237 -9.18 5.15 14.20
N ARG A 238 -10.43 4.96 14.65
CA ARG A 238 -10.76 4.82 16.08
C ARG A 238 -10.23 3.52 16.65
N PHE A 239 -10.35 2.42 15.92
CA PHE A 239 -9.77 1.13 16.34
C PHE A 239 -8.25 1.20 16.42
N TYR A 240 -7.59 1.79 15.43
CA TYR A 240 -6.14 2.01 15.51
C TYR A 240 -5.75 2.89 16.71
N SER A 241 -6.55 3.89 17.06
CA SER A 241 -6.29 4.77 18.21
C SER A 241 -6.53 4.11 19.57
N ARG A 242 -7.45 3.15 19.65
CA ARG A 242 -7.76 2.34 20.84
C ARG A 242 -6.77 1.21 21.08
N ALA A 243 -6.01 0.82 20.08
CA ALA A 243 -5.07 -0.28 20.21
C ALA A 243 -3.77 0.13 20.91
N ARG A 244 -3.14 -0.84 21.57
CA ARG A 244 -1.82 -0.69 22.21
C ARG A 244 -0.70 -1.16 21.29
N VAL A 245 -0.93 -2.21 20.49
CA VAL A 245 -0.04 -2.67 19.41
C VAL A 245 -0.84 -3.17 18.20
N PHE A 246 -0.31 -2.98 16.99
CA PHE A 246 -0.83 -3.58 15.76
C PHE A 246 -0.02 -4.82 15.38
N VAL A 247 -0.66 -5.84 14.82
CA VAL A 247 0.05 -7.01 14.27
C VAL A 247 -0.32 -7.30 12.81
N LEU A 248 0.70 -7.58 12.00
CA LEU A 248 0.57 -8.15 10.66
C LEU A 248 1.18 -9.56 10.62
N GLY A 249 0.36 -10.57 10.29
CA GLY A 249 0.81 -11.96 10.22
C GLY A 249 1.35 -12.41 8.85
N SER A 250 1.14 -11.64 7.79
CA SER A 250 1.47 -12.05 6.43
C SER A 250 2.98 -12.23 6.20
N LEU A 251 3.35 -13.20 5.36
CA LEU A 251 4.73 -13.38 4.88
C LEU A 251 4.96 -12.74 3.51
N ILE A 252 3.95 -12.68 2.66
CA ILE A 252 4.02 -12.00 1.37
C ILE A 252 2.75 -11.19 1.14
N GLU A 253 2.92 -9.97 0.70
CA GLU A 253 1.83 -9.10 0.25
C GLU A 253 2.29 -8.28 -0.96
N GLY A 254 1.32 -7.75 -1.71
CA GLY A 254 1.59 -6.57 -2.51
C GLY A 254 1.79 -5.36 -1.60
N LYS A 255 1.11 -4.27 -1.92
CA LYS A 255 1.12 -3.09 -1.07
C LYS A 255 0.33 -3.33 0.23
N ASN A 256 1.03 -3.35 1.36
CA ASN A 256 0.40 -3.39 2.68
C ASN A 256 -0.03 -1.97 3.09
N ARG A 257 -1.34 -1.78 3.32
CA ARG A 257 -1.87 -0.50 3.82
C ARG A 257 -1.95 -0.43 5.34
N SER A 258 -2.21 -1.57 5.99
CA SER A 258 -2.56 -1.59 7.41
C SER A 258 -1.40 -1.24 8.33
N LEU A 259 -0.15 -1.56 7.96
CA LEU A 259 1.05 -1.07 8.66
C LEU A 259 1.15 0.46 8.58
N GLY A 260 0.97 1.04 7.39
CA GLY A 260 0.99 2.49 7.20
C GLY A 260 -0.12 3.20 7.97
N GLU A 261 -1.35 2.66 7.91
CA GLU A 261 -2.50 3.15 8.67
C GLU A 261 -2.24 3.12 10.18
N ALA A 262 -1.73 1.99 10.71
CA ALA A 262 -1.38 1.84 12.13
C ALA A 262 -0.31 2.85 12.56
N MET A 263 0.81 2.89 11.82
CA MET A 263 1.91 3.82 12.13
C MET A 263 1.43 5.26 12.07
N SER A 264 0.62 5.64 11.08
CA SER A 264 0.03 6.96 10.97
C SER A 264 -0.89 7.27 12.16
N CYS A 265 -1.66 6.32 12.67
CA CYS A 265 -2.43 6.45 13.92
C CYS A 265 -1.57 6.38 15.21
N ASN A 266 -0.25 6.47 15.10
CA ASN A 266 0.71 6.41 16.22
C ASN A 266 0.61 5.11 17.04
N LEU A 267 0.32 4.01 16.36
CA LEU A 267 0.25 2.67 16.93
C LEU A 267 1.54 1.90 16.57
N PRO A 268 2.31 1.43 17.56
CA PRO A 268 3.46 0.58 17.28
C PRO A 268 3.03 -0.69 16.57
N VAL A 269 3.83 -1.13 15.60
CA VAL A 269 3.51 -2.32 14.78
C VAL A 269 4.44 -3.49 15.10
N VAL A 270 3.93 -4.70 14.99
CA VAL A 270 4.70 -5.95 15.08
C VAL A 270 4.43 -6.78 13.83
N CYS A 271 5.49 -7.23 13.18
CA CYS A 271 5.41 -8.14 12.05
C CYS A 271 6.62 -9.07 12.01
N PHE A 272 6.64 -9.96 11.02
CA PHE A 272 7.74 -10.91 10.83
C PHE A 272 8.86 -10.31 9.99
N ARG A 273 10.13 -10.61 10.32
CA ARG A 273 11.32 -10.18 9.56
C ARG A 273 11.31 -10.74 8.15
N GLU A 274 10.68 -11.89 7.97
CA GLU A 274 10.49 -12.61 6.71
C GLU A 274 9.42 -11.97 5.82
N PHE A 275 8.67 -10.97 6.32
CA PHE A 275 7.67 -10.25 5.53
C PHE A 275 8.28 -9.66 4.26
N ASN A 276 7.76 -10.12 3.12
CA ASN A 276 8.21 -9.81 1.77
C ASN A 276 9.72 -10.00 1.55
N GLN A 277 10.37 -10.91 2.29
CA GLN A 277 11.84 -11.04 2.32
C GLN A 277 12.49 -11.12 0.93
N TYR A 278 11.87 -11.82 -0.02
CA TYR A 278 12.42 -11.97 -1.37
C TYR A 278 12.16 -10.73 -2.25
N ALA A 279 10.99 -10.09 -2.12
CA ALA A 279 10.67 -8.88 -2.87
C ALA A 279 11.43 -7.65 -2.33
N ARG A 280 11.74 -7.64 -1.03
CA ARG A 280 12.27 -6.50 -0.26
C ARG A 280 13.77 -6.56 0.00
N GLN A 281 14.30 -7.77 0.22
CA GLN A 281 15.68 -8.02 0.67
C GLN A 281 16.07 -7.15 1.89
N GLY A 282 16.83 -6.07 1.67
CA GLY A 282 17.34 -5.19 2.73
C GLY A 282 16.50 -3.95 3.01
N PHE A 283 15.48 -3.66 2.20
CA PHE A 283 14.63 -2.49 2.41
C PHE A 283 13.84 -2.63 3.72
N ALA A 284 13.77 -1.60 4.56
CA ALA A 284 13.17 -1.72 5.90
C ALA A 284 11.65 -2.02 5.83
N ILE A 285 11.11 -2.88 6.72
CA ILE A 285 9.65 -3.12 6.79
C ILE A 285 8.93 -1.87 7.29
N MET A 286 9.56 -1.20 8.25
CA MET A 286 9.02 -0.06 8.96
C MET A 286 10.19 0.88 9.32
N PRO A 287 9.93 2.18 9.45
CA PRO A 287 10.90 3.14 9.98
C PRO A 287 11.37 2.77 11.39
N GLU A 288 12.55 3.27 11.76
CA GLU A 288 13.05 3.16 13.13
C GLU A 288 11.99 3.67 14.14
N ARG A 289 11.93 3.05 15.32
CA ARG A 289 10.97 3.40 16.39
C ARG A 289 9.49 3.30 16.01
N ALA A 290 9.15 2.74 14.85
CA ALA A 290 7.75 2.51 14.48
C ALA A 290 7.18 1.20 14.99
N GLY A 291 8.05 0.25 15.37
CA GLY A 291 7.64 -1.06 15.82
C GLY A 291 8.82 -2.02 15.95
N VAL A 292 8.53 -3.32 15.99
CA VAL A 292 9.54 -4.38 16.06
C VAL A 292 9.25 -5.51 15.07
N CYS A 293 10.32 -6.14 14.58
CA CYS A 293 10.23 -7.32 13.74
C CYS A 293 10.72 -8.57 14.52
N CYS A 294 9.93 -9.62 14.52
CA CYS A 294 10.27 -10.93 15.08
C CYS A 294 10.50 -11.96 13.97
N VAL A 295 11.13 -13.08 14.27
CA VAL A 295 11.19 -14.21 13.34
C VAL A 295 9.80 -14.86 13.24
N PHE A 296 9.52 -15.59 12.15
CA PHE A 296 8.23 -16.26 11.92
C PHE A 296 8.00 -17.45 12.87
N ASP A 297 7.75 -17.12 14.14
CA ASP A 297 7.55 -18.06 15.24
C ASP A 297 6.56 -17.48 16.26
N ALA A 298 5.79 -18.36 16.90
CA ALA A 298 4.74 -17.96 17.83
C ALA A 298 5.31 -17.39 19.15
N GLU A 299 6.41 -17.93 19.65
CA GLU A 299 7.06 -17.45 20.86
C GLU A 299 7.76 -16.12 20.61
N ALA A 300 8.48 -16.00 19.50
CA ALA A 300 9.11 -14.74 19.10
C ALA A 300 8.08 -13.61 18.91
N LEU A 301 6.90 -13.93 18.36
CA LEU A 301 5.80 -12.96 18.23
C LEU A 301 5.22 -12.56 19.60
N ALA A 302 5.02 -13.52 20.50
CA ALA A 302 4.56 -13.24 21.86
C ALA A 302 5.54 -12.34 22.63
N ASP A 303 6.84 -12.61 22.50
CA ASP A 303 7.90 -11.80 23.11
C ASP A 303 7.96 -10.39 22.53
N ALA A 304 7.76 -10.26 21.21
CA ALA A 304 7.68 -8.95 20.57
C ALA A 304 6.48 -8.13 21.07
N TRP A 305 5.31 -8.74 21.24
CA TRP A 305 4.16 -8.05 21.87
C TRP A 305 4.47 -7.66 23.30
N HIS A 306 5.04 -8.56 24.09
CA HIS A 306 5.41 -8.26 25.47
C HIS A 306 6.33 -7.04 25.53
N PHE A 307 7.39 -7.02 24.72
CA PHE A 307 8.32 -5.91 24.63
C PHE A 307 7.61 -4.60 24.27
N VAL A 308 6.81 -4.59 23.20
CA VAL A 308 6.11 -3.36 22.76
C VAL A 308 5.16 -2.84 23.85
N LEU A 309 4.38 -3.72 24.47
CA LEU A 309 3.38 -3.34 25.47
C LEU A 309 3.98 -2.79 26.76
N HIS A 310 5.22 -3.17 27.10
CA HIS A 310 5.94 -2.74 28.31
C HIS A 310 6.98 -1.62 28.06
N ASN A 311 7.23 -1.25 26.80
CA ASN A 311 8.20 -0.21 26.41
C ASN A 311 7.54 0.82 25.46
N ALA A 312 6.26 1.13 25.67
CA ALA A 312 5.45 1.91 24.75
C ALA A 312 6.01 3.33 24.47
N ASP A 313 6.71 3.92 25.44
CA ASP A 313 7.36 5.24 25.39
C ASP A 313 8.59 5.30 24.48
N THR A 314 9.20 4.14 24.16
CA THR A 314 10.34 4.08 23.25
C THR A 314 9.94 4.29 21.78
N PHE A 315 8.67 4.05 21.45
CA PHE A 315 8.17 4.12 20.08
C PHE A 315 7.65 5.51 19.71
N SER A 316 7.86 5.89 18.45
CA SER A 316 7.26 7.10 17.86
C SER A 316 6.77 6.84 16.43
N PRO A 317 5.77 5.94 16.25
CA PRO A 317 5.41 5.43 14.93
C PRO A 317 4.95 6.51 13.95
N ARG A 318 4.09 7.43 14.39
CA ARG A 318 3.58 8.48 13.49
C ARG A 318 4.67 9.42 13.03
N LEU A 319 5.52 9.87 13.95
CA LEU A 319 6.61 10.78 13.62
C LEU A 319 7.58 10.13 12.63
N SER A 320 7.94 8.87 12.88
CA SER A 320 8.88 8.12 12.05
C SER A 320 8.29 7.82 10.67
N TYR A 321 7.01 7.45 10.60
CA TYR A 321 6.26 7.28 9.35
C TYR A 321 6.20 8.57 8.54
N LEU A 322 5.75 9.69 9.11
CA LEU A 322 5.59 10.95 8.38
C LEU A 322 6.92 11.53 7.85
N ARG A 323 8.06 11.15 8.44
CA ARG A 323 9.39 11.55 7.97
C ARG A 323 9.83 10.83 6.69
N GLN A 324 9.40 9.59 6.50
CA GLN A 324 9.93 8.70 5.45
C GLN A 324 8.86 8.26 4.45
N SER A 325 7.59 8.39 4.81
CA SER A 325 6.47 7.78 4.11
C SER A 325 5.27 8.74 4.01
N GLY A 326 4.26 8.31 3.26
CA GLY A 326 3.02 9.03 3.04
C GLY A 326 2.97 9.86 1.76
N ARG A 327 1.80 10.45 1.52
CA ARG A 327 1.45 11.03 0.21
C ARG A 327 2.40 12.11 -0.30
N ARG A 328 2.95 12.94 0.59
CA ARG A 328 3.93 13.96 0.18
C ARG A 328 5.25 13.33 -0.27
N ASN A 329 5.76 12.37 0.50
CA ASN A 329 6.98 11.64 0.16
C ASN A 329 6.81 10.86 -1.14
N PHE A 330 5.59 10.40 -1.46
CA PHE A 330 5.30 9.81 -2.77
C PHE A 330 5.48 10.76 -3.91
N VAL A 331 4.83 11.91 -3.84
CA VAL A 331 4.86 12.90 -4.90
C VAL A 331 6.30 13.31 -5.13
N ASN A 332 7.06 13.58 -4.06
CA ASN A 332 8.49 13.85 -4.18
C ASN A 332 9.25 12.69 -4.85
N GLY A 333 9.08 11.46 -4.36
CA GLY A 333 9.76 10.28 -4.93
C GLY A 333 9.44 10.06 -6.41
N CYS A 334 8.19 10.29 -6.83
CA CYS A 334 7.80 10.20 -8.23
C CYS A 334 8.44 11.30 -9.09
N LEU A 335 8.38 12.55 -8.63
CA LEU A 335 8.95 13.69 -9.35
C LEU A 335 10.48 13.57 -9.44
N ASP A 336 11.12 13.04 -8.41
CA ASP A 336 12.57 12.79 -8.39
C ASP A 336 12.99 11.66 -9.33
N SER A 337 12.11 10.68 -9.55
CA SER A 337 12.45 9.47 -10.31
C SER A 337 12.22 9.62 -11.82
N ILE A 338 11.31 10.49 -12.25
CA ILE A 338 10.99 10.68 -13.67
C ILE A 338 11.79 11.89 -14.20
N PRO A 339 12.76 11.69 -15.11
CA PRO A 339 13.71 12.74 -15.52
C PRO A 339 13.06 14.03 -16.03
N TYR A 340 11.89 13.92 -16.67
CA TYR A 340 11.11 15.05 -17.16
C TYR A 340 10.96 16.19 -16.12
N TYR A 341 10.65 15.86 -14.86
CA TYR A 341 10.34 16.90 -13.86
C TYR A 341 11.56 17.71 -13.43
N SER A 342 12.74 17.07 -13.37
CA SER A 342 13.98 17.80 -13.06
C SER A 342 14.33 18.87 -14.11
N GLN A 343 13.80 18.74 -15.33
CA GLN A 343 14.04 19.66 -16.45
C GLN A 343 12.89 20.65 -16.63
N ALA A 344 11.65 20.19 -16.42
CA ALA A 344 10.45 20.96 -16.74
C ALA A 344 9.87 21.73 -15.54
N LEU A 345 10.06 21.26 -14.29
CA LEU A 345 9.48 21.90 -13.11
C LEU A 345 10.37 23.06 -12.63
N PRO A 346 9.90 24.32 -12.65
CA PRO A 346 10.69 25.44 -12.12
C PRO A 346 10.98 25.27 -10.63
N ASN A 347 12.18 25.66 -10.19
CA ASN A 347 12.64 25.53 -8.80
C ASN A 347 12.60 24.09 -8.25
N PHE A 348 12.80 23.09 -9.13
CA PHE A 348 12.89 21.69 -8.73
C PHE A 348 14.01 21.48 -7.68
N ILE A 349 13.65 20.86 -6.56
CA ILE A 349 14.59 20.46 -5.51
C ILE A 349 14.28 19.02 -5.13
N PRO A 350 15.22 18.07 -5.33
CA PRO A 350 15.04 16.68 -4.95
C PRO A 350 14.52 16.53 -3.52
N GLY A 351 13.47 15.71 -3.34
CA GLY A 351 12.87 15.42 -2.05
C GLY A 351 12.00 16.53 -1.46
N GLN A 352 11.90 17.70 -2.10
CA GLN A 352 11.22 18.88 -1.53
C GLN A 352 10.18 19.51 -2.47
N ASN A 353 9.85 18.84 -3.57
CA ASN A 353 8.93 19.37 -4.58
C ASN A 353 7.51 19.68 -4.06
N THR A 354 7.02 18.99 -3.03
CA THR A 354 5.75 19.34 -2.35
C THR A 354 5.79 20.65 -1.57
N GLN A 355 6.97 21.27 -1.41
CA GLN A 355 7.17 22.58 -0.80
C GLN A 355 7.54 23.64 -1.86
N ASN A 356 7.54 23.27 -3.14
CA ASN A 356 7.89 24.15 -4.24
C ASN A 356 6.83 25.27 -4.39
N PRO A 357 7.21 26.56 -4.21
CA PRO A 357 6.26 27.67 -4.31
C PRO A 357 5.63 27.82 -5.70
N TRP A 358 6.37 27.49 -6.77
CA TRP A 358 5.84 27.52 -8.13
C TRP A 358 4.74 26.46 -8.29
N LEU A 359 4.96 25.25 -7.76
CA LEU A 359 3.97 24.17 -7.79
C LEU A 359 2.69 24.55 -7.02
N GLU A 360 2.82 25.14 -5.84
CA GLU A 360 1.69 25.63 -5.04
C GLU A 360 0.89 26.70 -5.82
N ALA A 361 1.58 27.69 -6.40
CA ALA A 361 0.94 28.76 -7.17
C ALA A 361 0.25 28.23 -8.44
N ALA A 362 0.89 27.29 -9.14
CA ALA A 362 0.33 26.66 -10.33
C ALA A 362 -0.94 25.87 -10.01
N ILE A 363 -0.94 25.05 -8.95
CA ILE A 363 -2.14 24.33 -8.51
C ILE A 363 -3.25 25.31 -8.12
N HIS A 364 -2.94 26.37 -7.37
CA HIS A 364 -3.92 27.37 -6.97
C HIS A 364 -4.52 28.08 -8.19
N ARG A 365 -3.69 28.44 -9.18
CA ARG A 365 -4.15 29.10 -10.41
C ARG A 365 -5.02 28.19 -11.27
N SER A 366 -4.60 26.95 -11.50
CA SER A 366 -5.30 26.02 -12.40
C SER A 366 -6.54 25.38 -11.77
N TYR A 367 -6.56 25.20 -10.43
CA TYR A 367 -7.58 24.40 -9.75
C TYR A 367 -8.30 25.12 -8.59
N GLY A 368 -7.90 26.35 -8.25
CA GLY A 368 -8.51 27.13 -7.17
C GLY A 368 -8.33 26.49 -5.78
N MET A 369 -7.26 25.73 -5.56
CA MET A 369 -6.99 25.04 -4.29
C MET A 369 -5.50 25.01 -3.96
N GLN A 370 -5.15 24.75 -2.70
CA GLN A 370 -3.77 24.53 -2.27
C GLN A 370 -3.27 23.14 -2.68
N LEU A 371 -1.96 22.95 -2.88
CA LEU A 371 -1.40 21.62 -3.21
C LEU A 371 -1.76 20.60 -2.13
N ASN A 372 -1.69 20.97 -0.86
CA ASN A 372 -2.09 20.09 0.24
C ASN A 372 -3.57 19.69 0.17
N SER A 373 -4.46 20.61 -0.23
CA SER A 373 -5.87 20.29 -0.42
C SER A 373 -6.07 19.34 -1.59
N PHE A 374 -5.35 19.52 -2.70
CA PHE A 374 -5.36 18.56 -3.80
C PHE A 374 -4.89 17.17 -3.33
N LEU A 375 -3.77 17.12 -2.60
CA LEU A 375 -3.22 15.86 -2.13
C LEU A 375 -4.17 15.15 -1.18
N TYR A 376 -4.84 15.81 -0.23
CA TYR A 376 -5.58 15.12 0.83
C TYR A 376 -7.11 15.19 0.74
N ARG A 377 -7.65 16.21 0.08
CA ARG A 377 -9.09 16.45 -0.04
C ARG A 377 -9.46 16.85 -1.46
N PRO A 378 -9.06 16.08 -2.48
CA PRO A 378 -9.41 16.43 -3.84
C PRO A 378 -10.93 16.38 -4.01
N GLY A 379 -11.48 17.36 -4.71
CA GLY A 379 -12.85 17.28 -5.19
C GLY A 379 -13.04 16.01 -6.03
N ALA A 380 -14.20 15.36 -5.88
CA ALA A 380 -14.55 14.19 -6.67
C ALA A 380 -14.37 14.47 -8.18
N GLY A 381 -13.68 13.57 -8.88
CA GLY A 381 -13.44 13.69 -10.33
C GLY A 381 -12.20 14.50 -10.76
N LEU A 382 -11.28 14.83 -9.84
CA LEU A 382 -9.93 15.29 -10.21
C LEU A 382 -8.88 14.21 -9.99
N VAL A 383 -8.96 13.46 -8.89
CA VAL A 383 -7.88 12.53 -8.51
C VAL A 383 -8.11 11.09 -8.96
N ARG A 384 -9.36 10.72 -9.25
CA ARG A 384 -9.68 9.34 -9.64
C ARG A 384 -10.81 9.27 -10.65
N ALA A 385 -10.64 8.43 -11.65
CA ALA A 385 -11.68 8.05 -12.60
C ALA A 385 -11.68 6.52 -12.77
N TRP A 386 -12.88 5.95 -12.90
CA TRP A 386 -13.08 4.51 -13.11
C TRP A 386 -13.90 4.28 -14.36
N GLY A 387 -13.44 3.34 -15.18
CA GLY A 387 -14.01 3.07 -16.48
C GLY A 387 -13.61 4.10 -17.54
N LEU A 388 -13.55 3.63 -18.77
CA LEU A 388 -13.04 4.37 -19.92
C LEU A 388 -13.76 5.70 -20.15
N GLU A 389 -15.08 5.72 -19.94
CA GLU A 389 -15.88 6.94 -20.16
C GLU A 389 -15.53 8.05 -19.16
N GLN A 390 -15.43 7.72 -17.86
CA GLN A 390 -15.02 8.71 -16.85
C GLN A 390 -13.59 9.19 -17.09
N ILE A 391 -12.71 8.30 -17.59
CA ILE A 391 -11.32 8.65 -17.90
C ILE A 391 -11.25 9.59 -19.10
N ARG A 392 -12.08 9.39 -20.14
CA ARG A 392 -12.19 10.33 -21.27
C ARG A 392 -12.66 11.71 -20.80
N GLN A 393 -13.69 11.75 -19.96
CA GLN A 393 -14.20 12.98 -19.37
C GLN A 393 -13.14 13.68 -18.48
N LEU A 394 -12.37 12.91 -17.72
CA LEU A 394 -11.24 13.43 -16.94
C LEU A 394 -10.19 14.09 -17.85
N ALA A 395 -9.82 13.42 -18.95
CA ALA A 395 -8.87 13.96 -19.92
C ALA A 395 -9.39 15.24 -20.60
N ASP A 396 -10.66 15.27 -21.03
CA ASP A 396 -11.30 16.49 -21.59
C ASP A 396 -11.34 17.64 -20.57
N ARG A 397 -11.56 17.31 -19.30
CA ARG A 397 -11.56 18.30 -18.22
C ARG A 397 -10.18 18.94 -18.07
N TYR A 398 -9.11 18.15 -18.11
CA TYR A 398 -7.76 18.68 -18.01
C TYR A 398 -7.37 19.54 -19.22
N GLU A 399 -7.73 19.11 -20.43
CA GLU A 399 -7.53 19.92 -21.63
C GLU A 399 -8.19 21.30 -21.52
N LYS A 400 -9.43 21.35 -21.02
CA LYS A 400 -10.14 22.63 -20.80
C LYS A 400 -9.48 23.51 -19.73
N LEU A 401 -8.91 22.91 -18.69
CA LEU A 401 -8.30 23.65 -17.56
C LEU A 401 -6.92 24.20 -17.89
N VAL A 402 -6.14 23.44 -18.66
CA VAL A 402 -4.74 23.77 -18.95
C VAL A 402 -4.59 24.46 -20.31
N GLY A 403 -5.60 24.33 -21.18
CA GLY A 403 -5.59 24.85 -22.54
C GLY A 403 -4.91 23.89 -23.53
N PRO A 404 -4.92 24.22 -24.83
CA PRO A 404 -4.19 23.46 -25.84
C PRO A 404 -2.69 23.51 -25.53
N VAL A 405 -2.08 22.33 -25.37
CA VAL A 405 -0.63 22.16 -25.25
C VAL A 405 -0.09 22.03 -26.68
N GLN A 406 0.78 22.97 -27.08
CA GLN A 406 1.44 22.94 -28.39
C GLN A 406 2.62 21.98 -28.41
#